data_AF-A0A8H4A3D3-F1
#
_entry.id   AF-A0A8H4A3D3-F1
#
_cell.length_a   1.000
_cell.length_b   1.000
_cell.length_c   1.000
_cell.angle_alpha   90.00
_cell.angle_beta   90.00
_cell.angle_gamma   90.00
#
_symmetry.space_group_name_H-M   'P 1'
#
loop_
_entity.id
_entity.type
_entity.pdbx_description
1 polymer ?
#
loop_
_entity_poly.entity_id
_entity_poly.type
_entity_poly.pdbx_seq_one_letter_code
_entity_poly.pdbx_strand_id
1 'polypeptide(L)'
;MTRKNAARNRLDRILRSPESTANYIKEVFTWYINHAKDYHKRRLRREEILEKEFHDNVEMFNTLILRINTICTRISKLETVNNNNEHPIEINKYRTALINIFNIFDYSQNYYTYDLNRLNEILQENGINVISIPSFTDVTEEHSEMSTKPEVIEID
;
A
#
# COMPACT_ATOMS: atom_id res chain seq x y z
N MET A 1 15.98 -2.44 17.40
CA MET A 1 15.60 -3.26 16.23
C MET A 1 14.47 -4.29 16.49
N THR A 2 14.12 -4.64 17.73
CA THR A 2 13.14 -5.71 18.05
C THR A 2 11.66 -5.42 17.69
N ARG A 3 11.21 -4.16 17.71
CA ARG A 3 9.79 -3.82 17.41
C ARG A 3 9.42 -3.94 15.93
N LYS A 4 10.36 -3.67 15.00
CA LYS A 4 10.14 -3.83 13.54
C LYS A 4 9.85 -5.30 13.19
N ASN A 5 10.54 -6.22 13.85
CA ASN A 5 10.36 -7.66 13.66
C ASN A 5 9.01 -8.18 14.19
N ALA A 6 8.48 -7.63 15.28
CA ALA A 6 7.19 -8.10 15.83
C ALA A 6 6.00 -7.75 14.92
N ALA A 7 5.96 -6.53 14.39
CA ALA A 7 4.93 -6.09 13.44
C ALA A 7 4.97 -6.89 12.14
N ARG A 8 6.19 -7.08 11.59
CA ARG A 8 6.47 -7.91 10.42
C ARG A 8 6.00 -9.36 10.63
N ASN A 9 6.44 -10.00 11.71
CA ASN A 9 6.08 -11.39 12.01
C ASN A 9 4.58 -11.58 12.23
N ARG A 10 3.90 -10.59 12.82
CA ARG A 10 2.44 -10.61 12.96
C ARG A 10 1.76 -10.60 11.60
N LEU A 11 2.20 -9.73 10.69
CA LEU A 11 1.62 -9.62 9.35
C LEU A 11 1.91 -10.88 8.51
N ASP A 12 3.13 -11.40 8.53
CA ASP A 12 3.50 -12.64 7.83
C ASP A 12 2.63 -13.83 8.28
N ARG A 13 2.44 -13.98 9.60
CA ARG A 13 1.56 -15.03 10.16
C ARG A 13 0.11 -14.88 9.69
N ILE A 14 -0.39 -13.65 9.62
CA ILE A 14 -1.78 -13.39 9.22
C ILE A 14 -1.97 -13.68 7.73
N LEU A 15 -1.04 -13.25 6.89
CA LEU A 15 -1.08 -13.48 5.44
C LEU A 15 -1.02 -14.97 5.07
N ARG A 16 -0.30 -15.77 5.88
CA ARG A 16 -0.15 -17.21 5.66
C ARG A 16 -1.21 -18.06 6.37
N SER A 17 -2.00 -17.47 7.27
CA SER A 17 -3.04 -18.21 7.98
C SER A 17 -4.28 -18.38 7.09
N PRO A 18 -4.76 -19.62 6.86
CA PRO A 18 -5.97 -19.87 6.08
C PRO A 18 -7.22 -19.28 6.75
N GLU A 19 -7.22 -19.13 8.08
CA GLU A 19 -8.34 -18.60 8.86
C GLU A 19 -8.44 -17.08 8.85
N SER A 20 -7.40 -16.37 8.40
CA SER A 20 -7.43 -14.91 8.33
C SER A 20 -8.43 -14.44 7.29
N THR A 21 -9.42 -13.64 7.67
CA THR A 21 -10.37 -13.04 6.73
C THR A 21 -9.71 -11.90 5.93
N ALA A 22 -10.27 -11.60 4.76
CA ALA A 22 -9.83 -10.46 3.95
C ALA A 22 -9.83 -9.12 4.71
N ASN A 23 -10.86 -8.88 5.54
CA ASN A 23 -10.96 -7.67 6.35
C ASN A 23 -9.83 -7.58 7.40
N TYR A 24 -9.53 -8.69 8.07
CA TYR A 24 -8.45 -8.69 9.06
C TYR A 24 -7.08 -8.47 8.41
N ILE A 25 -6.83 -9.09 7.24
CA ILE A 25 -5.61 -8.86 6.47
C ILE A 25 -5.48 -7.38 6.10
N LYS A 26 -6.54 -6.77 5.57
CA LYS A 26 -6.59 -5.35 5.20
C LYS A 26 -6.22 -4.42 6.35
N GLU A 27 -6.83 -4.63 7.52
CA GLU A 27 -6.59 -3.81 8.71
C GLU A 27 -5.12 -3.86 9.14
N VAL A 28 -4.56 -5.07 9.26
CA VAL A 28 -3.19 -5.22 9.75
C VAL A 28 -2.16 -4.70 8.76
N PHE A 29 -2.40 -4.86 7.46
CA PHE A 29 -1.49 -4.33 6.45
C PHE A 29 -1.55 -2.79 6.40
N THR A 30 -2.75 -2.21 6.47
CA THR A 30 -2.93 -0.75 6.52
C THR A 30 -2.24 -0.16 7.75
N TRP A 31 -2.39 -0.81 8.90
CA TRP A 31 -1.67 -0.45 10.12
C TRP A 31 -0.15 -0.51 9.91
N TYR A 32 0.38 -1.59 9.30
CA TYR A 32 1.82 -1.73 9.05
C TYR A 32 2.38 -0.60 8.18
N ILE A 33 1.66 -0.22 7.11
CA ILE A 33 2.06 0.88 6.23
C ILE A 33 2.00 2.23 6.96
N ASN A 34 0.96 2.47 7.77
CA ASN A 34 0.85 3.71 8.55
C ASN A 34 2.00 3.84 9.57
N HIS A 35 2.44 2.73 10.17
CA HIS A 35 3.64 2.73 11.02
C HIS A 35 4.91 3.13 10.25
N ALA A 36 5.05 2.70 9.00
CA ALA A 36 6.13 3.14 8.13
C ALA A 36 6.02 4.63 7.79
N LYS A 37 4.82 5.14 7.46
CA LYS A 37 4.55 6.58 7.26
C LYS A 37 5.01 7.41 8.46
N ASP A 38 4.63 7.01 9.67
CA ASP A 38 5.01 7.69 10.89
C ASP A 38 6.53 7.66 11.15
N TYR A 39 7.20 6.57 10.76
CA TYR A 39 8.65 6.50 10.80
C TYR A 39 9.29 7.54 9.88
N HIS A 40 8.88 7.63 8.62
CA HIS A 40 9.39 8.64 7.69
C HIS A 40 9.06 10.06 8.14
N LYS A 41 7.88 10.31 8.72
CA LYS A 41 7.53 11.60 9.32
C LYS A 41 8.46 11.99 10.48
N ARG A 42 8.93 11.02 11.28
CA ARG A 42 9.92 11.27 12.34
C ARG A 42 11.31 11.51 11.78
N ARG A 43 11.68 10.87 10.66
CA ARG A 43 12.95 11.12 9.96
C ARG A 43 12.98 12.52 9.37
N LEU A 44 11.90 12.96 8.72
CA LEU A 44 11.77 14.32 8.20
C LEU A 44 11.93 15.37 9.31
N ARG A 45 11.25 15.17 10.45
CA ARG A 45 11.38 16.06 11.63
C ARG A 45 12.77 16.10 12.25
N ARG A 46 13.60 15.09 11.98
CA ARG A 46 15.00 15.02 12.40
C ARG A 46 15.98 15.41 11.28
N GLU A 47 15.45 15.88 10.16
CA GLU A 47 16.21 16.27 8.97
C GLU A 47 17.07 15.12 8.40
N GLU A 48 16.67 13.86 8.65
CA GLU A 48 17.36 12.65 8.18
C GLU A 48 16.99 12.24 6.74
N ILE A 49 15.98 12.91 6.16
CA ILE A 49 15.51 12.76 4.77
C ILE A 49 15.07 14.11 4.24
N LEU A 50 15.09 14.28 2.93
CA LEU A 50 14.56 15.46 2.26
C LEU A 50 13.02 15.46 2.26
N GLU A 51 12.42 16.64 2.20
CA GLU A 51 10.97 16.80 2.09
C GLU A 51 10.40 16.12 0.84
N LYS A 52 11.09 16.27 -0.31
CA LYS A 52 10.74 15.55 -1.54
C LYS A 52 10.73 14.03 -1.34
N GLU A 53 11.79 13.48 -0.74
CA GLU A 53 11.88 12.05 -0.45
C GLU A 53 10.73 11.60 0.47
N PHE A 54 10.36 12.42 1.46
CA PHE A 54 9.20 12.15 2.29
C PHE A 54 7.88 12.10 1.49
N HIS A 55 7.65 13.05 0.59
CA HIS A 55 6.46 13.09 -0.26
C HIS A 55 6.36 11.88 -1.18
N ASP A 56 7.45 11.56 -1.89
CA ASP A 56 7.54 10.38 -2.77
C ASP A 56 7.19 9.09 -1.99
N ASN A 57 7.72 8.96 -0.77
CA ASN A 57 7.43 7.83 0.12
C ASN A 57 5.96 7.79 0.55
N VAL A 58 5.37 8.92 0.93
CA VAL A 58 3.98 9.01 1.38
C VAL A 58 3.01 8.64 0.26
N GLU A 59 3.24 9.17 -0.94
CA GLU A 59 2.42 8.88 -2.11
C GLU A 59 2.43 7.37 -2.40
N MET A 60 3.61 6.77 -2.33
CA MET A 60 3.76 5.34 -2.52
C MET A 60 3.08 4.50 -1.45
N PHE A 61 3.16 4.89 -0.20
CA PHE A 61 2.41 4.21 0.86
C PHE A 61 0.90 4.28 0.63
N ASN A 62 0.38 5.41 0.14
CA ASN A 62 -1.03 5.54 -0.19
C ASN A 62 -1.42 4.61 -1.35
N THR A 63 -0.60 4.55 -2.40
CA THR A 63 -0.80 3.62 -3.53
C THR A 63 -0.80 2.16 -3.07
N LEU A 64 0.11 1.77 -2.17
CA LEU A 64 0.12 0.44 -1.59
C LEU A 64 -1.17 0.12 -0.83
N ILE A 65 -1.65 1.04 0.01
CA ILE A 65 -2.92 0.89 0.75
C ILE A 65 -4.09 0.66 -0.23
N LEU A 66 -4.17 1.46 -1.29
CA LEU A 66 -5.21 1.30 -2.31
C LEU A 66 -5.16 -0.09 -2.96
N ARG A 67 -3.96 -0.55 -3.35
CA ARG A 67 -3.77 -1.89 -3.95
C ARG A 67 -4.21 -3.01 -3.02
N ILE A 68 -3.79 -2.95 -1.76
CA ILE A 68 -4.16 -3.95 -0.76
C ILE A 68 -5.67 -3.96 -0.54
N ASN A 69 -6.29 -2.78 -0.45
CA ASN A 69 -7.74 -2.65 -0.29
C ASN A 69 -8.50 -3.30 -1.46
N THR A 70 -8.05 -3.08 -2.70
CA THR A 70 -8.63 -3.69 -3.90
C THR A 70 -8.52 -5.22 -3.87
N ILE A 71 -7.34 -5.74 -3.55
CA ILE A 71 -7.11 -7.20 -3.45
C ILE A 71 -7.97 -7.80 -2.33
N CYS A 72 -7.98 -7.21 -1.14
CA CYS A 72 -8.78 -7.70 -0.01
C CYS A 72 -10.27 -7.62 -0.32
N THR A 73 -10.75 -6.57 -1.01
CA THR A 73 -12.15 -6.48 -1.44
C THR A 73 -12.51 -7.62 -2.39
N ARG A 74 -11.59 -7.99 -3.29
CA ARG A 74 -11.80 -9.10 -4.22
C ARG A 74 -11.80 -10.46 -3.49
N ILE A 75 -10.89 -10.67 -2.54
CA ILE A 75 -10.93 -11.85 -1.66
C ILE A 75 -12.27 -11.91 -0.90
N SER A 76 -12.68 -10.81 -0.27
CA SER A 76 -13.93 -10.75 0.48
C SER A 76 -15.15 -11.06 -0.39
N LYS A 77 -15.21 -10.55 -1.63
CA LYS A 77 -16.28 -10.90 -2.58
C LYS A 77 -16.28 -12.40 -2.91
N LEU A 78 -15.10 -12.99 -3.14
CA LEU A 78 -14.98 -14.42 -3.39
C LEU A 78 -15.34 -15.27 -2.15
N GLU A 79 -15.01 -14.82 -0.95
CA GLU A 79 -15.40 -15.44 0.32
C GLU A 79 -16.92 -15.38 0.53
N THR A 80 -17.57 -14.25 0.24
CA THR A 80 -19.03 -14.07 0.41
C THR A 80 -19.86 -14.84 -0.62
N VAL A 81 -19.39 -14.94 -1.87
CA VAL A 81 -20.08 -15.73 -2.92
C VAL A 81 -19.80 -17.23 -2.75
N ASN A 82 -18.77 -17.61 -1.98
CA ASN A 82 -18.45 -18.98 -1.61
C ASN A 82 -19.40 -19.53 -0.52
N ASN A 83 -20.62 -19.90 -0.91
CA ASN A 83 -21.40 -20.83 -0.10
C ASN A 83 -20.94 -22.31 -0.29
N ASN A 84 -20.02 -22.60 -1.23
CA ASN A 84 -19.67 -23.97 -1.65
C ASN A 84 -18.15 -24.27 -1.87
N ASN A 85 -17.20 -23.43 -1.43
CA ASN A 85 -15.75 -23.64 -1.66
C ASN A 85 -15.33 -23.75 -3.16
N GLU A 86 -15.97 -23.02 -4.06
CA GLU A 86 -15.72 -23.11 -5.51
C GLU A 86 -14.54 -22.24 -5.98
N HIS A 87 -14.09 -21.25 -5.19
CA HIS A 87 -13.00 -20.34 -5.57
C HIS A 87 -11.66 -20.40 -4.77
N PRO A 88 -11.21 -21.55 -4.22
CA PRO A 88 -10.02 -21.59 -3.38
C PRO A 88 -8.74 -21.25 -4.15
N ILE A 89 -8.68 -21.60 -5.44
CA ILE A 89 -7.52 -21.30 -6.31
C ILE A 89 -7.39 -19.78 -6.51
N GLU A 90 -8.50 -19.09 -6.78
CA GLU A 90 -8.50 -17.65 -7.03
C GLU A 90 -8.21 -16.86 -5.74
N ILE A 91 -8.80 -17.27 -4.61
CA ILE A 91 -8.47 -16.70 -3.29
C ILE A 91 -6.98 -16.86 -2.96
N ASN A 92 -6.41 -18.04 -3.20
CA ASN A 92 -4.99 -18.31 -2.97
C ASN A 92 -4.07 -17.47 -3.88
N LYS A 93 -4.49 -17.19 -5.12
CA LYS A 93 -3.78 -16.29 -6.03
C LYS A 93 -3.70 -14.87 -5.45
N TYR A 94 -4.81 -14.34 -4.95
CA TYR A 94 -4.86 -13.03 -4.31
C TYR A 94 -4.09 -12.98 -2.99
N ARG A 95 -4.14 -14.04 -2.18
CA ARG A 95 -3.33 -14.14 -0.94
C ARG A 95 -1.83 -14.19 -1.25
N THR A 96 -1.43 -14.95 -2.26
CA THR A 96 -0.04 -15.00 -2.74
C THR A 96 0.44 -13.63 -3.19
N ALA A 97 -0.40 -12.89 -3.91
CA ALA A 97 -0.09 -11.51 -4.26
C ALA A 97 0.16 -10.63 -3.03
N LEU A 98 -0.72 -10.66 -2.02
CA LEU A 98 -0.52 -9.90 -0.77
C LEU A 98 0.80 -10.26 -0.06
N ILE A 99 1.17 -11.55 -0.03
CA ILE A 99 2.46 -12.01 0.52
C ILE A 99 3.62 -11.39 -0.27
N ASN A 100 3.55 -11.40 -1.59
CA ASN A 100 4.61 -10.84 -2.43
C ASN A 100 4.72 -9.32 -2.30
N ILE A 101 3.60 -8.60 -2.23
CA ILE A 101 3.57 -7.15 -1.92
C ILE A 101 4.26 -6.89 -0.58
N PHE A 102 3.94 -7.69 0.44
CA PHE A 102 4.55 -7.56 1.76
C PHE A 102 6.06 -7.78 1.71
N ASN A 103 6.53 -8.80 0.99
CA ASN A 103 7.96 -9.08 0.85
C ASN A 103 8.72 -7.96 0.14
N ILE A 104 8.17 -7.43 -0.97
CA ILE A 104 8.78 -6.27 -1.65
C ILE A 104 8.80 -5.09 -0.71
N PHE A 105 7.67 -4.78 -0.08
CA PHE A 105 7.56 -3.62 0.80
C PHE A 105 8.55 -3.71 1.97
N ASP A 106 8.64 -4.87 2.62
CA ASP A 106 9.57 -5.11 3.74
C ASP A 106 11.04 -5.02 3.29
N TYR A 107 11.38 -5.60 2.14
CA TYR A 107 12.69 -5.43 1.53
C TYR A 107 13.00 -3.95 1.30
N SER A 108 12.10 -3.23 0.65
CA SER A 108 12.25 -1.81 0.36
C SER A 108 12.40 -0.94 1.61
N GLN A 109 11.70 -1.27 2.70
CA GLN A 109 11.86 -0.60 4.00
C GLN A 109 13.22 -0.87 4.67
N ASN A 110 13.90 -1.96 4.32
CA ASN A 110 15.21 -2.32 4.89
C ASN A 110 16.37 -1.70 4.11
N TYR A 111 16.20 -1.51 2.80
CA TYR A 111 17.24 -0.96 1.92
C TYR A 111 17.00 0.50 1.52
N TYR A 112 15.88 1.11 1.97
CA TYR A 112 15.45 2.44 1.54
C TYR A 112 15.25 2.57 0.03
N THR A 113 14.98 1.45 -0.64
CA THR A 113 14.80 1.36 -2.09
C THR A 113 13.43 0.79 -2.38
N TYR A 114 12.50 1.62 -2.85
CA TYR A 114 11.16 1.13 -3.20
C TYR A 114 11.09 0.69 -4.65
N ASP A 115 10.77 -0.59 -4.85
CA ASP A 115 10.73 -1.20 -6.16
C ASP A 115 9.29 -1.41 -6.64
N LEU A 116 8.70 -0.32 -7.13
CA LEU A 116 7.34 -0.31 -7.69
C LEU A 116 7.23 -1.08 -9.01
N ASN A 117 8.32 -1.19 -9.76
CA ASN A 117 8.36 -1.98 -10.98
C ASN A 117 8.21 -3.45 -10.64
N ARG A 118 8.98 -3.94 -9.65
CA ARG A 118 8.84 -5.31 -9.15
C ARG A 118 7.46 -5.58 -8.58
N LEU A 119 6.85 -4.60 -7.92
CA LEU A 119 5.46 -4.70 -7.47
C LEU A 119 4.48 -4.88 -8.64
N ASN A 120 4.63 -4.11 -9.71
CA ASN A 120 3.80 -4.22 -10.90
C ASN A 120 3.99 -5.57 -11.61
N GLU A 121 5.24 -6.02 -11.76
CA GLU A 121 5.57 -7.34 -12.31
C GLU A 121 4.90 -8.45 -11.51
N ILE A 122 5.02 -8.44 -10.19
CA ILE A 122 4.41 -9.45 -9.33
C ILE A 122 2.89 -9.49 -9.47
N LEU A 123 2.24 -8.32 -9.56
CA LEU A 123 0.80 -8.28 -9.78
C LEU A 123 0.41 -8.89 -11.13
N GLN A 124 1.17 -8.59 -12.19
CA GLN A 124 0.97 -9.17 -13.52
C GLN A 124 1.25 -10.67 -13.56
N GLU A 125 2.34 -11.14 -12.95
CA GLU A 125 2.69 -12.57 -12.79
C GLU A 125 1.56 -13.34 -12.09
N ASN A 126 0.89 -12.70 -11.12
CA ASN A 126 -0.26 -13.26 -10.42
C ASN A 126 -1.59 -12.95 -11.13
N GLY A 127 -1.56 -12.53 -12.40
CA GLY A 127 -2.71 -12.17 -13.24
C GLY A 127 -3.72 -11.27 -12.53
N ILE A 128 -3.22 -10.30 -11.76
CA ILE A 128 -3.98 -9.21 -11.17
C ILE A 128 -3.73 -7.99 -12.05
N ASN A 129 -4.72 -7.61 -12.86
CA ASN A 129 -4.60 -6.46 -13.74
C ASN A 129 -4.48 -5.16 -12.93
N VAL A 130 -3.40 -4.41 -13.20
CA VAL A 130 -3.03 -3.16 -12.52
C VAL A 130 -3.91 -1.97 -12.97
N ILE A 131 -4.76 -2.16 -13.99
CA ILE A 131 -5.52 -1.14 -14.73
C ILE A 131 -6.63 -0.43 -13.91
N SER A 132 -6.82 -0.77 -12.63
CA SER A 132 -7.83 -0.15 -11.75
C SER A 132 -7.25 0.61 -10.56
N ILE A 133 -5.95 0.88 -10.56
CA ILE A 133 -5.27 1.58 -9.48
C ILE A 133 -4.75 2.89 -10.06
N PRO A 134 -5.14 4.06 -9.52
CA PRO A 134 -4.64 5.35 -9.99
C PRO A 134 -3.12 5.29 -10.07
N SER A 135 -2.59 5.68 -11.22
CA SER A 135 -1.15 5.87 -11.36
C SER A 135 -0.72 7.05 -10.47
N PHE A 136 0.53 7.08 -10.02
CA PHE A 136 1.05 8.22 -9.24
C PHE A 136 0.85 9.55 -9.98
N THR A 137 0.93 9.52 -11.32
CA THR A 137 0.66 10.68 -12.16
C THR A 137 -0.79 11.20 -12.06
N ASP A 138 -1.76 10.35 -11.70
CA ASP A 138 -3.17 10.77 -11.59
C ASP A 138 -3.46 11.51 -10.27
N VAL A 139 -2.63 11.35 -9.23
CA VAL A 139 -2.84 12.00 -7.92
C VAL A 139 -2.13 13.36 -7.84
N THR A 140 -1.14 13.60 -8.70
CA THR A 140 -0.44 14.88 -8.79
C THR A 140 -1.21 15.96 -9.56
N GLU A 141 -2.17 15.60 -10.40
CA GLU A 141 -2.95 16.59 -11.17
C GLU A 141 -4.09 17.24 -10.36
N GLU A 142 -4.69 16.56 -9.38
CA GLU A 142 -5.79 17.16 -8.58
C GLU A 142 -5.33 18.11 -7.46
N HIS A 143 -4.03 18.17 -7.15
CA HIS A 143 -3.49 19.08 -6.12
C HIS A 143 -2.66 20.25 -6.67
N SER A 144 -2.57 20.40 -8.00
CA SER A 144 -1.84 21.50 -8.64
C SER A 144 -2.72 22.65 -9.18
N GLU A 145 -3.99 22.71 -8.77
CA GLU A 145 -4.86 23.87 -9.04
C GLU A 145 -5.39 24.46 -7.73
N MET A 146 -4.54 25.18 -6.99
CA MET A 146 -4.96 26.32 -6.16
C MET A 146 -3.73 27.09 -5.69
N SER A 147 -3.03 27.68 -6.66
CA SER A 147 -2.18 28.84 -6.40
C SER A 147 -2.54 29.93 -7.41
N THR A 148 -3.81 30.35 -7.39
CA THR A 148 -4.21 31.61 -7.98
C THR A 148 -3.81 32.73 -7.02
N LYS A 149 -3.01 33.66 -7.55
CA LYS A 149 -2.48 34.86 -6.91
C LYS A 149 -3.55 35.60 -6.08
N PRO A 150 -3.16 36.29 -4.99
CA PRO A 150 -4.05 37.25 -4.36
C PRO A 150 -4.30 38.38 -5.36
N GLU A 151 -5.57 38.54 -5.75
CA GLU A 151 -6.03 39.70 -6.51
C GLU A 151 -5.94 40.92 -5.58
N VAL A 152 -5.04 41.84 -5.90
CA VAL A 152 -4.92 43.13 -5.22
C VAL A 152 -6.11 43.96 -5.70
N ILE A 153 -7.10 44.14 -4.82
CA ILE A 153 -8.17 45.11 -5.02
C ILE A 153 -7.59 46.48 -4.61
N GLU A 154 -7.15 47.27 -5.58
CA GLU A 154 -6.96 48.71 -5.37
C GLU A 154 -8.35 49.35 -5.26
N ILE A 155 -8.57 50.00 -4.12
CA ILE A 155 -9.75 50.83 -3.88
C ILE A 155 -9.29 52.27 -4.12
N ASP A 156 -9.85 52.92 -5.14
CA ASP A 156 -10.01 54.36 -5.25
C ASP A 156 -11.42 54.67 -5.78
#